data_AF-A0A091TDG5-F1
#
_entry.id   AF-A0A091TDG5-F1
#
_cell.length_a   1.000
_cell.length_b   1.000
_cell.length_c   1.000
_cell.angle_alpha   90.00
_cell.angle_beta   90.00
_cell.angle_gamma   90.00
#
_symmetry.space_group_name_H-M   'P 1'
#
loop_
_entity.id
_entity.type
_entity.pdbx_description
1 polymer ?
#
loop_
_entity_poly.entity_id
_entity_poly.type
_entity_poly.pdbx_seq_one_letter_code
_entity_poly.pdbx_strand_id
1 'polypeptide(L)'
;MKELQDIARLSDRFISVELVDESLFDWNVKLHQVDKDSVLWQGMKETNTEYILLNLTFPDNFPFSPPFMRVLSPRLENGYVLHGGA
;
A
#
# COMPACT_ATOMS: atom_id res chain seq x y z
N MET A 1 -9.66 14.67 3.74
CA MET A 1 -8.99 13.92 4.82
C MET A 1 -7.60 14.51 4.99
N LYS A 2 -7.14 14.77 6.22
CA LYS A 2 -5.84 15.45 6.48
C LYS A 2 -4.67 14.55 6.05
N GLU A 3 -4.82 13.27 6.30
CA GLU A 3 -3.88 12.19 6.01
C GLU A 3 -3.53 12.14 4.52
N LEU A 4 -4.53 12.32 3.63
CA LEU A 4 -4.31 12.39 2.18
C LEU A 4 -3.47 13.62 1.79
N GLN A 5 -3.70 14.77 2.44
CA GLN A 5 -2.92 15.98 2.19
C GLN A 5 -1.48 15.83 2.68
N ASP A 6 -1.27 15.13 3.79
CA ASP A 6 0.07 14.85 4.32
C ASP A 6 0.83 13.86 3.42
N ILE A 7 0.15 12.84 2.86
CA ILE A 7 0.75 11.92 1.89
C ILE A 7 1.06 12.62 0.56
N ALA A 8 0.23 13.55 0.10
CA ALA A 8 0.50 14.32 -1.11
C ALA A 8 1.77 15.19 -1.01
N ARG A 9 2.30 15.40 0.21
CA ARG A 9 3.60 16.06 0.44
C ARG A 9 4.78 15.10 0.35
N LEU A 10 4.55 13.79 0.42
CA LEU A 10 5.57 12.78 0.16
C LEU A 10 5.83 12.72 -1.35
N SER A 11 7.04 12.31 -1.73
CA SER A 11 7.36 12.15 -3.14
C SER A 11 6.63 10.94 -3.71
N ASP A 12 5.96 11.14 -4.85
CA ASP A 12 5.36 10.06 -5.66
C ASP A 12 6.35 8.95 -6.03
N ARG A 13 7.66 9.22 -5.93
CA ARG A 13 8.73 8.22 -6.14
C ARG A 13 8.76 7.13 -5.07
N PHE A 14 8.21 7.37 -3.89
CA PHE A 14 8.22 6.43 -2.78
C PHE A 14 6.87 5.73 -2.65
N ILE A 15 5.79 6.53 -2.64
CA ILE A 15 4.42 6.07 -2.46
C ILE A 15 3.50 6.93 -3.31
N SER A 16 2.50 6.33 -3.94
CA SER A 16 1.43 7.07 -4.62
C SER A 16 0.07 6.53 -4.20
N VAL A 17 -0.92 7.42 -4.13
CA VAL A 17 -2.27 7.09 -3.66
C VAL A 17 -3.31 7.47 -4.71
N GLU A 18 -4.22 6.56 -4.98
CA GLU A 18 -5.37 6.74 -5.88
C GLU A 18 -6.65 6.39 -5.11
N LEU A 19 -7.70 7.21 -5.22
CA LEU A 19 -8.99 6.92 -4.60
C LEU A 19 -9.75 5.91 -5.47
N VAL A 20 -10.27 4.85 -4.85
CA VAL A 20 -11.13 3.87 -5.51
C VAL A 20 -12.52 4.50 -5.66
N ASP A 21 -13.00 4.61 -6.89
CA ASP A 21 -14.31 5.21 -7.22
C ASP A 21 -14.54 6.59 -6.58
N GLU A 22 -13.47 7.41 -6.52
CA GLU A 22 -13.46 8.74 -5.88
C GLU A 22 -13.78 8.73 -4.37
N SER A 23 -13.81 7.55 -3.74
CA SER A 23 -14.07 7.39 -2.32
C SER A 23 -12.90 7.89 -1.47
N LEU A 24 -13.17 8.84 -0.57
CA LEU A 24 -12.21 9.26 0.44
C LEU A 24 -11.91 8.19 1.49
N PHE A 25 -12.64 7.07 1.49
CA PHE A 25 -12.51 5.99 2.47
C PHE A 25 -11.98 4.69 1.88
N ASP A 26 -11.70 4.63 0.57
CA ASP A 26 -11.15 3.44 -0.08
C ASP A 26 -10.02 3.83 -1.03
N TRP A 27 -8.79 3.44 -0.70
CA TRP A 27 -7.58 3.90 -1.34
C TRP A 27 -6.79 2.74 -1.93
N ASN A 28 -6.29 2.92 -3.14
CA ASN A 28 -5.22 2.12 -3.71
C ASN A 28 -3.88 2.84 -3.48
N VAL A 29 -2.96 2.14 -2.82
CA VAL A 29 -1.65 2.66 -2.44
C VAL A 29 -0.57 1.84 -3.15
N LYS A 30 0.25 2.50 -3.97
CA LYS A 30 1.40 1.86 -4.62
C LYS A 30 2.66 2.18 -3.85
N LEU A 31 3.36 1.14 -3.40
CA LEU A 31 4.67 1.26 -2.76
C LEU A 31 5.77 0.98 -3.80
N HIS A 32 6.47 2.04 -4.22
CA HIS A 32 7.46 2.01 -5.30
C HIS A 32 8.88 1.69 -4.81
N GLN A 33 9.16 1.96 -3.54
CA GLN A 33 10.47 1.74 -2.95
C GLN A 33 10.35 0.94 -1.66
N VAL A 34 11.17 -0.11 -1.59
CA VAL A 34 11.44 -0.90 -0.39
C VAL A 34 12.94 -0.86 -0.11
N ASP A 35 13.35 -1.35 1.05
CA ASP A 35 14.78 -1.45 1.38
C ASP A 35 15.52 -2.26 0.31
N LYS A 36 16.54 -1.63 -0.31
CA LYS A 36 17.29 -2.22 -1.43
C LYS A 36 18.17 -3.39 -1.00
N ASP A 37 18.46 -3.51 0.29
CA ASP A 37 19.22 -4.63 0.84
C ASP A 37 18.30 -5.80 1.26
N SER A 38 16.98 -5.65 1.09
CA SER A 38 16.01 -6.69 1.45
C SER A 38 15.84 -7.77 0.37
N VAL A 39 15.47 -8.98 0.80
CA VAL A 39 15.07 -10.09 -0.08
C VAL A 39 13.84 -9.72 -0.92
N LEU A 40 12.94 -8.90 -0.39
CA LEU A 40 11.76 -8.41 -1.09
C LEU A 40 12.15 -7.58 -2.32
N TRP A 41 13.12 -6.68 -2.17
CA TRP A 41 13.63 -5.88 -3.30
C TRP A 41 14.23 -6.76 -4.41
N GLN A 42 15.01 -7.77 -4.02
CA GLN A 42 15.61 -8.71 -4.98
C GLN A 42 14.52 -9.46 -5.75
N GLY A 43 13.53 -10.01 -5.06
CA GLY A 43 12.40 -10.70 -5.70
C GLY A 43 11.57 -9.78 -6.61
N MET A 44 11.36 -8.52 -6.22
CA MET A 44 10.71 -7.53 -7.08
C MET A 44 11.53 -7.27 -8.35
N LYS A 45 12.86 -7.20 -8.26
CA LYS A 45 13.74 -7.02 -9.44
C LYS A 45 13.71 -8.23 -10.38
N GLU A 46 13.79 -9.43 -9.83
CA GLU A 46 13.76 -10.68 -10.62
C GLU A 46 12.43 -10.87 -11.37
N THR A 47 11.33 -10.45 -10.75
CA THR A 47 9.98 -10.56 -11.33
C THR A 47 9.56 -9.34 -12.16
N ASN A 48 10.43 -8.34 -12.29
CA ASN A 48 10.12 -7.05 -12.91
C ASN A 48 8.86 -6.38 -12.31
N THR A 49 8.68 -6.55 -10.99
CA THR A 49 7.61 -5.89 -10.22
C THR A 49 8.02 -4.45 -9.92
N GLU A 50 7.25 -3.48 -10.43
CA GLU A 50 7.55 -2.06 -10.24
C GLU A 50 7.12 -1.53 -8.87
N TYR A 51 6.03 -2.04 -8.31
CA TYR A 51 5.47 -1.63 -7.03
C TYR A 51 4.66 -2.74 -6.36
N ILE A 52 4.43 -2.59 -5.07
CA ILE A 52 3.45 -3.39 -4.32
C ILE A 52 2.16 -2.57 -4.25
N LEU A 53 1.06 -3.12 -4.72
CA LEU A 53 -0.27 -2.53 -4.64
C LEU A 53 -0.94 -2.98 -3.35
N LEU A 54 -1.26 -2.00 -2.52
CA LEU A 54 -2.01 -2.16 -1.29
C LEU A 54 -3.38 -1.51 -1.45
N ASN A 55 -4.37 -2.01 -0.72
CA ASN A 55 -5.66 -1.38 -0.57
C ASN A 55 -5.90 -1.04 0.89
N LEU A 56 -6.31 0.19 1.16
CA LEU A 56 -6.65 0.71 2.47
C LEU A 56 -8.12 1.12 2.49
N THR A 57 -8.90 0.50 3.37
CA THR A 57 -10.29 0.86 3.61
C THR A 57 -10.45 1.44 5.01
N PHE A 58 -10.97 2.65 5.10
CA PHE A 58 -11.18 3.38 6.34
C PHE A 58 -12.60 3.13 6.86
N PRO A 59 -12.77 2.69 8.12
CA PRO A 59 -14.11 2.53 8.69
C PRO A 59 -14.74 3.89 9.03
N ASP A 60 -16.08 3.93 9.16
CA ASP A 60 -16.84 5.15 9.47
C ASP A 60 -16.40 5.82 10.79
N ASN A 61 -15.90 5.02 11.73
CA ASN A 61 -15.43 5.50 13.03
C ASN A 61 -13.91 5.74 13.08
N PHE A 62 -13.23 5.82 11.93
CA PHE A 62 -11.84 6.27 11.89
C PHE A 62 -11.72 7.68 12.50
N PRO A 63 -10.72 7.97 13.36
CA PRO A 63 -9.53 7.18 13.68
C PRO A 63 -9.65 6.27 14.92
N PHE A 64 -10.85 6.02 15.46
CA PHE A 64 -11.03 5.15 16.63
C PHE A 64 -10.85 3.66 16.32
N SER A 65 -11.27 3.23 15.13
CA SER A 65 -10.87 1.93 14.56
C SER A 65 -9.76 2.12 13.51
N PRO A 66 -8.81 1.17 13.42
CA PRO A 66 -7.77 1.23 12.41
C PRO A 66 -8.35 1.02 11.00
N PRO A 67 -7.70 1.55 9.96
CA PRO A 67 -8.01 1.16 8.59
C PRO A 67 -7.70 -0.33 8.39
N PHE A 68 -8.48 -0.99 7.54
CA PHE A 68 -8.14 -2.31 7.06
C PHE A 68 -7.18 -2.17 5.88
N MET A 69 -6.05 -2.88 5.92
CA MET A 69 -5.03 -2.86 4.86
C MET A 69 -4.80 -4.27 4.33
N ARG A 70 -4.71 -4.41 3.01
CA ARG A 70 -4.37 -5.68 2.36
C ARG A 70 -3.45 -5.48 1.15
N VAL A 71 -2.68 -6.51 0.82
CA VAL A 71 -1.92 -6.61 -0.42
C VAL A 71 -2.83 -7.11 -1.54
N LEU A 72 -2.92 -6.34 -2.63
CA LEU A 72 -3.61 -6.74 -3.85
C LEU A 72 -2.65 -7.45 -4.82
N SER A 73 -1.45 -6.90 -5.01
CA SER A 73 -0.43 -7.48 -5.89
C SER A 73 0.98 -6.95 -5.59
N PRO A 74 2.04 -7.69 -5.93
CA PRO A 74 2.03 -9.13 -6.22
C PRO A 74 1.67 -9.94 -4.96
N ARG A 75 1.48 -11.25 -5.12
CA ARG A 75 1.39 -12.13 -3.95
C ARG A 75 2.73 -12.14 -3.24
N LEU A 76 2.71 -11.80 -1.96
CA LEU A 76 3.88 -11.88 -1.08
C LEU A 76 3.81 -13.16 -0.26
N GLU A 77 4.97 -13.76 -0.03
CA GLU A 77 5.14 -14.86 0.92
C GLU A 77 6.00 -14.36 2.09
N ASN A 78 5.59 -14.71 3.32
CA ASN A 78 6.18 -14.20 4.56
C ASN A 78 5.93 -12.68 4.75
N GLY A 79 6.63 -12.04 5.70
CA GLY A 79 6.49 -10.60 5.95
C GLY A 79 5.18 -10.17 6.64
N TYR A 80 4.60 -11.06 7.45
CA TYR A 80 3.33 -10.85 8.18
C TYR A 80 2.09 -10.67 7.29
N VAL A 81 2.20 -10.96 5.99
CA VAL A 81 1.03 -11.00 5.09
C VAL A 81 0.40 -12.39 5.21
N LEU A 82 -0.85 -12.47 5.67
CA LEU A 82 -1.55 -13.75 5.79
C LEU A 82 -2.18 -14.16 4.46
N HIS A 83 -2.75 -15.37 4.44
CA HIS A 83 -3.47 -15.88 3.28
C HIS A 83 -4.66 -14.98 2.92
N GLY A 84 -4.68 -14.48 1.68
CA GLY A 84 -5.68 -13.52 1.22
C GLY A 84 -5.19 -12.07 1.17
N GLY A 85 -3.93 -11.82 1.55
CA GLY A 85 -3.29 -10.50 1.45
C GLY A 85 -3.41 -9.65 2.72
N ALA A 86 -4.08 -10.13 3.76
CA ALA A 86 -4.21 -9.53 5.07
C ALA A 86 -4.21 -10.63 6.13
#